data_AF-A0A7C5XWV3-F1
#
_entry.id   AF-A0A7C5XWV3-F1
#
_cell.length_a   1.000
_cell.length_b   1.000
_cell.length_c   1.000
_cell.angle_alpha   90.00
_cell.angle_beta   90.00
_cell.angle_gamma   90.00
#
_symmetry.space_group_name_H-M   'P 1'
#
loop_
_entity.id
_entity.type
_entity.pdbx_description
1 polymer ?
#
loop_
_entity_poly.entity_id
_entity_poly.type
_entity_poly.pdbx_seq_one_letter_code
_entity_poly.pdbx_strand_id
1 'polypeptide(L)'
;MGHVYVDAYFYNPIDYTEYIQERRRQEDVRRISLRSLVDTGISYPALPEDIVEKLGLSIHGEAEAETATGRESLAGSSDYSD
;
A
#
# COMPACT_ATOMS: atom_id res chain seq x y z
N MET A 1 -0.40 -19.36 17.24
CA MET A 1 -1.33 -18.81 16.23
C MET A 1 -0.56 -18.69 14.93
N GLY A 2 -1.14 -19.12 13.81
CA GLY A 2 -0.45 -19.15 12.51
C GLY A 2 -0.50 -17.80 11.80
N HIS A 3 0.50 -17.53 10.96
CA HIS A 3 0.47 -16.39 10.04
C HIS A 3 -0.34 -16.76 8.79
N VAL A 4 -1.31 -15.92 8.42
CA VAL A 4 -2.08 -16.08 7.18
C VAL A 4 -1.47 -15.16 6.13
N TYR A 5 -1.14 -15.75 4.98
CA TYR A 5 -0.64 -15.01 3.82
C TYR A 5 -1.63 -15.14 2.68
N VAL A 6 -1.83 -14.05 1.94
CA VAL A 6 -2.71 -13.99 0.78
C VAL A 6 -1.99 -13.32 -0.39
N ASP A 7 -2.38 -13.64 -1.61
CA ASP A 7 -1.99 -12.85 -2.78
C ASP A 7 -2.91 -11.63 -2.86
N ALA A 8 -2.35 -10.44 -2.62
CA ALA A 8 -3.05 -9.17 -2.58
C ALA A 8 -2.65 -8.29 -3.77
N TYR A 9 -3.64 -7.59 -4.34
CA TYR A 9 -3.42 -6.57 -5.35
C TYR A 9 -3.40 -5.19 -4.70
N PHE A 10 -2.30 -4.46 -4.90
CA PHE A 10 -2.19 -3.05 -4.54
C PHE A 10 -2.26 -2.21 -5.81
N TYR A 11 -3.10 -1.18 -5.79
CA TYR A 11 -3.30 -0.27 -6.92
C TYR A 11 -2.74 1.09 -6.56
N ASN A 12 -2.28 1.84 -7.57
CA ASN A 12 -2.13 3.27 -7.39
C ASN A 12 -3.54 3.88 -7.18
N PRO A 13 -3.78 4.58 -6.06
CA PRO A 13 -5.10 5.07 -5.66
C PRO A 13 -5.63 6.16 -6.60
N ILE A 14 -4.73 7.02 -7.12
CA ILE A 14 -5.07 8.07 -8.08
C ILE A 14 -5.49 7.44 -9.41
N ASP A 15 -4.66 6.53 -9.95
CA ASP A 15 -4.98 5.83 -11.21
C ASP A 15 -6.31 5.05 -11.09
N TYR A 16 -6.52 4.38 -9.96
CA TYR A 16 -7.74 3.61 -9.72
C TYR A 16 -8.97 4.53 -9.63
N THR A 17 -8.84 5.68 -8.96
CA THR A 17 -9.91 6.69 -8.90
C THR A 17 -10.23 7.23 -10.30
N GLU A 18 -9.22 7.54 -11.12
CA GLU A 18 -9.43 7.96 -12.51
C GLU A 18 -10.10 6.88 -13.35
N TYR A 19 -9.77 5.61 -13.13
CA TYR A 19 -10.43 4.48 -13.79
C TYR A 19 -11.91 4.37 -13.40
N ILE A 20 -12.23 4.47 -12.11
CA ILE A 20 -13.62 4.47 -11.62
C ILE A 20 -14.41 5.67 -12.18
N GLN A 21 -13.75 6.81 -12.41
CA GLN A 21 -14.33 7.99 -13.05
C GLN A 21 -14.36 7.90 -14.59
N GLU A 22 -13.97 6.78 -15.19
CA GLU A 22 -13.90 6.57 -16.65
C GLU A 22 -12.92 7.51 -17.38
N ARG A 23 -11.99 8.10 -16.64
CA ARG A 23 -10.95 9.01 -17.16
C ARG A 23 -9.65 8.29 -17.53
N ARG A 24 -9.53 7.02 -17.15
CA ARG A 24 -8.39 6.14 -17.42
C ARG A 24 -8.90 4.74 -17.77
N ARG A 25 -8.17 4.02 -18.64
CA ARG A 25 -8.48 2.62 -18.94
C ARG A 25 -7.90 1.70 -17.87
N GLN A 26 -8.57 0.58 -17.59
CA GLN A 26 -8.12 -0.38 -16.57
C GLN A 26 -6.68 -0.87 -16.79
N GLU A 27 -6.29 -1.08 -18.05
CA GLU A 27 -4.93 -1.52 -18.44
C GLU A 27 -3.84 -0.49 -18.12
N ASP A 28 -4.22 0.79 -17.99
CA ASP A 28 -3.32 1.90 -17.68
C ASP A 28 -3.25 2.18 -16.16
N VAL A 29 -3.91 1.36 -15.32
CA VAL A 29 -3.86 1.47 -13.85
C VAL A 29 -2.64 0.74 -13.32
N ARG A 30 -1.72 1.47 -12.70
CA ARG A 30 -0.56 0.86 -12.02
C ARG A 30 -1.04 -0.02 -10.87
N ARG A 31 -0.60 -1.28 -10.88
CA ARG A 31 -0.90 -2.26 -9.84
C ARG A 31 0.21 -3.28 -9.70
N ILE A 32 0.25 -3.94 -8.54
CA ILE A 32 1.17 -5.05 -8.27
C ILE A 32 0.47 -6.12 -7.45
N SER A 33 0.82 -7.38 -7.71
CA SER A 33 0.38 -8.52 -6.90
C SER A 33 1.53 -8.94 -6.00
N LEU A 34 1.27 -9.05 -4.70
CA LEU A 34 2.26 -9.45 -3.70
C LEU A 34 1.66 -10.50 -2.77
N ARG A 35 2.50 -11.45 -2.34
CA ARG A 35 2.15 -12.33 -1.24
C ARG A 35 2.33 -11.55 0.07
N SER A 36 1.23 -11.22 0.72
CA SER A 36 1.19 -10.31 1.86
C SER A 36 0.69 -11.00 3.12
N LEU A 37 1.25 -10.60 4.26
CA LEU A 37 0.76 -11.01 5.58
C LEU A 37 -0.58 -10.32 5.86
N VAL A 38 -1.57 -11.07 6.31
CA VAL A 38 -2.79 -10.49 6.87
C VAL A 38 -2.50 -10.10 8.32
N ASP A 39 -2.32 -8.81 8.55
CA ASP A 39 -2.14 -8.24 9.88
C ASP A 39 -3.37 -7.41 10.25
N THR A 40 -4.15 -7.90 11.21
CA THR A 40 -5.35 -7.22 11.71
C THR A 40 -5.04 -6.12 12.72
N GLY A 41 -3.77 -5.97 13.12
CA GLY A 41 -3.29 -4.94 14.04
C GLY A 41 -2.93 -3.61 13.37
N ILE A 42 -2.84 -3.59 12.03
CA ILE A 42 -2.53 -2.39 11.25
C ILE A 42 -3.74 -1.96 10.41
N SER A 43 -3.97 -0.65 10.32
CA SER A 43 -5.05 -0.08 9.50
C SER A 43 -4.61 0.29 8.08
N TYR A 44 -3.30 0.27 7.81
CA TYR A 44 -2.71 0.64 6.53
C TYR A 44 -1.66 -0.37 6.09
N PRO A 45 -1.51 -0.63 4.78
CA PRO A 45 -0.44 -1.48 4.28
C PRO A 45 0.94 -0.90 4.58
N ALA A 46 1.81 -1.73 5.14
CA ALA A 46 3.24 -1.45 5.19
C ALA A 46 3.90 -2.03 3.93
N LEU A 47 4.24 -1.17 2.97
CA LEU A 47 4.84 -1.58 1.70
C LEU A 47 6.35 -1.29 1.69
N PRO A 48 7.17 -2.17 1.09
CA PRO A 48 8.58 -1.86 0.82
C PRO A 48 8.74 -0.65 -0.11
N GLU A 49 9.83 0.10 0.03
CA GLU A 49 10.12 1.30 -0.78
C GLU A 49 10.12 1.02 -2.29
N ASP A 50 10.66 -0.12 -2.73
CA ASP A 50 10.69 -0.47 -4.15
C ASP A 50 9.28 -0.70 -4.73
N ILE A 51 8.32 -1.11 -3.89
CA ILE A 51 6.93 -1.28 -4.25
C ILE A 51 6.22 0.07 -4.32
N VAL A 52 6.49 0.96 -3.35
CA VAL A 52 6.01 2.35 -3.33
C VAL A 52 6.44 3.07 -4.62
N GLU A 53 7.70 2.94 -5.02
CA GLU A 53 8.23 3.51 -6.26
C GLU A 53 7.55 2.92 -7.52
N LYS A 54 7.42 1.59 -7.60
CA LYS A 54 6.76 0.91 -8.73
C LYS A 54 5.30 1.33 -8.89
N LEU A 55 4.59 1.51 -7.79
CA LEU A 55 3.22 2.02 -7.79
C LEU A 55 3.17 3.53 -8.03
N GLY A 56 4.29 4.24 -7.93
CA GLY A 56 4.37 5.69 -8.01
C GLY A 56 3.49 6.36 -6.96
N LEU A 57 3.50 5.82 -5.74
CA LEU A 57 2.83 6.42 -4.60
C LEU A 57 3.66 7.59 -4.08
N SER A 58 2.99 8.66 -3.67
CA SER A 58 3.65 9.74 -2.95
C SER A 58 3.87 9.31 -1.50
N ILE A 59 5.12 9.36 -1.02
CA ILE A 59 5.41 9.18 0.41
C ILE A 59 4.97 10.46 1.12
N HIS A 60 4.07 10.35 2.11
CA HIS A 60 3.55 11.51 2.85
C HIS A 60 4.13 11.61 4.27
N GLY A 61 4.98 10.66 4.65
CA GLY A 61 5.82 10.71 5.85
C GLY A 61 6.47 9.36 6.13
N GLU A 62 7.53 9.36 6.92
CA GLU A 62 8.00 8.15 7.60
C GLU A 62 7.22 8.03 8.91
N ALA A 63 6.60 6.89 9.15
CA ALA A 63 5.92 6.60 10.41
C ALA A 63 6.75 5.58 11.18
N GLU A 64 7.14 5.93 12.42
CA GLU A 64 7.65 4.94 13.35
C GLU A 64 6.49 4.01 13.75
N ALA A 65 6.59 2.74 13.39
CA ALA A 65 5.64 1.72 13.79
C ALA A 65 6.24 0.87 14.92
N GLU A 66 5.48 0.69 16.00
CA GLU A 66 5.79 -0.30 17.02
C GLU A 66 5.22 -1.65 16.57
N THR A 67 6.09 -2.52 16.06
CA THR A 67 5.73 -3.88 15.64
C THR A 67 5.90 -4.85 16.81
N ALA A 68 5.30 -6.04 16.72
CA ALA A 68 5.53 -7.11 17.70
C ALA A 68 7.01 -7.53 17.82
N THR A 69 7.83 -7.17 16.83
CA THR A 69 9.28 -7.41 16.75
C THR A 69 10.15 -6.23 17.20
N GLY A 70 9.55 -5.07 17.53
CA GLY A 70 10.27 -3.85 17.95
C GLY A 70 9.87 -2.60 17.14
N ARG A 71 10.53 -1.47 17.41
CA ARG A 71 10.32 -0.21 16.65
C ARG A 71 11.02 -0.29 15.29
N GLU A 72 10.27 -0.08 14.22
CA GLU A 72 10.79 0.01 12.85
C GLU A 72 10.25 1.28 12.16
N SER A 73 11.08 1.92 11.33
CA SER A 73 10.64 3.02 10.46
C SER A 73 9.99 2.42 9.23
N LEU A 74 8.73 2.77 8.97
CA LEU A 74 7.98 2.33 7.78
C LEU A 74 7.54 3.56 6.98
N ALA A 75 7.68 3.49 5.66
CA ALA A 75 7.17 4.53 4.78
C ALA A 75 5.64 4.55 4.85
N GLY A 76 5.06 5.67 5.29
CA GLY A 76 3.62 5.91 5.32
C GLY A 76 3.17 6.65 4.07
N SER A 77 2.27 6.04 3.29
CA SER A 77 1.49 6.73 2.27
C SER A 77 0.08 7.00 2.81
N SER A 78 -0.25 8.26 3.05
CA SER A 78 -1.61 8.71 3.42
C SER A 78 -2.31 9.25 2.17
N ASP A 79 -3.52 8.78 1.86
CA ASP A 79 -4.32 9.25 0.71
C ASP A 79 -5.42 10.26 1.09
N TYR A 80 -5.36 10.88 2.27
CA TYR A 80 -6.35 11.87 2.67
C TYR A 80 -5.68 13.19 3.07
N SER A 81 -5.86 14.22 2.24
CA SER A 81 -5.89 15.61 2.69
C SER A 81 -7.33 15.93 3.12
N ASP A 82 -7.44 16.50 4.32
CA ASP A 82 -8.67 17.05 4.92
C ASP A 82 -9.35 18.09 4.00
#